data_AF-X1RLQ8-F1
#
_entry.id   AF-X1RLQ8-F1
#
_cell.length_a   1.000
_cell.length_b   1.000
_cell.length_c   1.000
_cell.angle_alpha   90.00
_cell.angle_beta   90.00
_cell.angle_gamma   90.00
#
_symmetry.space_group_name_H-M   'P 1'
#
loop_
_entity.id
_entity.type
_entity.pdbx_description
1 polymer ?
#
loop_
_entity_poly.entity_id
_entity_poly.type
_entity_poly.pdbx_seq_one_letter_code
_entity_poly.pdbx_strand_id
1 'polypeptide(L)'
;MFARIKKSGKHQYLQIVENRRENKKTVQRVISTVGRMDRLQAKGDIEKLVRSLSRFSEKTLLILSGKSEVNASAKKIGPPLIFERLWKELGIRRVIKNLLVGRKFEFDVERAIFLTVLHRLFVSGSDRSCDTWHGDYVISGVDELKLHHLYRAMAFLGEEIPDQKDKTPFSPRCTKDIIEENLFFEHRDLFTGLA
;
A
#
# COMPACT_ATOMS: atom_id res chain seq x y z
N MET A 1 -4.78 26.91 -22.03
CA MET A 1 -4.05 25.62 -22.16
C MET A 1 -4.62 24.64 -21.15
N PHE A 2 -4.53 23.34 -21.40
CA PHE A 2 -4.96 22.31 -20.44
C PHE A 2 -4.19 21.01 -20.66
N ALA A 3 -4.21 20.14 -19.66
CA ALA A 3 -3.68 18.79 -19.75
C ALA A 3 -4.75 17.83 -20.27
N ARG A 4 -4.39 16.91 -21.16
CA ARG A 4 -5.27 15.84 -21.62
C ARG A 4 -4.52 14.51 -21.74
N ILE A 5 -5.29 13.42 -21.75
CA ILE A 5 -4.77 12.09 -22.03
C ILE A 5 -5.00 11.76 -23.50
N LYS A 6 -3.93 11.38 -24.21
CA LYS A 6 -4.01 10.78 -25.54
C LYS A 6 -3.77 9.27 -25.43
N LYS A 7 -4.71 8.48 -25.94
CA LYS A 7 -4.53 7.03 -26.11
C LYS A 7 -3.76 6.75 -27.40
N SER A 8 -2.78 5.86 -27.34
CA SER A 8 -2.01 5.39 -28.49
C SER A 8 -1.72 3.89 -28.30
N GLY A 9 -2.48 3.05 -29.02
CA GLY A 9 -2.47 1.60 -28.79
C GLY A 9 -2.86 1.27 -27.34
N LYS A 10 -2.01 0.46 -26.68
CA LYS A 10 -2.19 0.06 -25.27
C LYS A 10 -1.71 1.11 -24.25
N HIS A 11 -1.21 2.25 -24.69
CA HIS A 11 -0.57 3.24 -23.82
C HIS A 11 -1.35 4.56 -23.75
N GLN A 12 -1.23 5.24 -22.62
CA GLN A 12 -1.81 6.54 -22.35
C GLN A 12 -0.70 7.57 -22.14
N TYR A 13 -0.80 8.72 -22.79
CA TYR A 13 0.20 9.79 -22.73
C TYR A 13 -0.42 11.08 -22.21
N LEU A 14 0.29 11.76 -21.32
CA LEU A 14 -0.07 13.09 -20.87
C LEU A 14 0.40 14.13 -21.90
N GLN A 15 -0.51 14.98 -22.34
CA GLN A 15 -0.21 16.08 -23.26
C GLN A 15 -0.64 17.41 -22.66
N ILE A 16 0.14 18.46 -22.92
CA ILE A 16 -0.27 19.86 -22.72
C ILE A 16 -0.73 20.40 -24.07
N VAL A 17 -1.94 20.93 -24.09
CA VAL A 17 -2.59 21.43 -25.31
C VAL A 17 -3.10 22.85 -25.14
N GLU A 18 -3.16 23.58 -26.24
CA GLU A 18 -3.76 24.90 -26.32
C GLU A 18 -4.90 24.92 -27.33
N ASN A 19 -5.92 25.72 -27.04
CA ASN A 19 -6.96 26.04 -28.00
C ASN A 19 -6.54 27.30 -28.75
N ARG A 20 -6.49 27.24 -30.07
CA ARG A 20 -6.25 28.40 -30.94
C ARG A 20 -7.44 28.59 -31.86
N ARG A 21 -7.83 29.85 -32.09
CA ARG A 21 -8.87 30.16 -33.07
C ARG A 21 -8.22 30.34 -34.43
N GLU A 22 -8.61 29.51 -35.39
CA GLU A 22 -8.25 29.67 -36.80
C GLU A 22 -9.54 29.95 -37.58
N ASN A 23 -9.63 31.16 -38.14
CA ASN A 23 -10.83 31.69 -38.77
C ASN A 23 -12.05 31.61 -37.83
N LYS A 24 -13.10 30.87 -38.23
CA LYS A 24 -14.33 30.67 -37.47
C LYS A 24 -14.33 29.42 -36.58
N LYS A 25 -13.24 28.64 -36.51
CA LYS A 25 -13.19 27.37 -35.76
C LYS A 25 -12.10 27.40 -34.68
N THR A 26 -12.38 26.76 -33.55
CA THR A 26 -11.38 26.53 -32.50
C THR A 26 -10.67 25.21 -32.77
N VAL A 27 -9.36 25.25 -32.96
CA VAL A 27 -8.50 24.09 -33.21
C VAL A 27 -7.61 23.85 -32.00
N GLN A 28 -7.39 22.57 -31.65
CA GLN A 28 -6.49 22.19 -30.57
C GLN A 28 -5.09 21.95 -31.11
N ARG A 29 -4.09 22.67 -30.59
CA ARG A 29 -2.67 22.45 -30.87
C ARG A 29 -2.02 21.75 -29.68
N VAL A 30 -1.27 20.69 -29.96
CA VAL A 30 -0.44 20.04 -28.93
C VAL A 30 0.82 20.87 -28.75
N ILE A 31 1.05 21.36 -27.54
CA ILE A 31 2.28 22.09 -27.19
C ILE A 31 3.39 21.09 -26.88
N SER A 32 3.08 20.10 -26.04
CA SER A 32 4.06 19.07 -25.67
C SER A 32 3.38 17.76 -25.25
N THR A 33 4.08 16.66 -25.46
CA THR A 33 3.76 15.35 -24.87
C THR A 33 4.74 15.11 -23.72
N VAL A 34 4.22 15.11 -22.49
CA VAL A 34 5.03 15.04 -21.26
C VAL A 34 5.62 13.65 -21.07
N GLY A 35 4.85 12.61 -21.36
CA GLY A 35 5.30 11.23 -21.21
C GLY A 35 4.15 10.24 -21.06
N ARG A 36 4.48 8.96 -20.88
CA ARG A 36 3.51 7.90 -20.61
C ARG A 36 2.98 7.98 -19.18
N MET A 37 1.67 7.90 -19.01
CA MET A 37 0.99 8.06 -17.72
C MET A 37 1.46 7.05 -16.67
N ASP A 38 1.57 5.77 -17.03
CA ASP A 38 2.01 4.71 -16.13
C ASP A 38 3.42 4.95 -15.57
N ARG A 39 4.35 5.37 -16.43
CA ARG A 39 5.73 5.68 -16.03
C ARG A 39 5.83 6.95 -15.20
N LEU A 40 5.05 7.98 -15.56
CA LEU A 40 5.03 9.26 -14.83
C LEU A 40 4.45 9.07 -13.41
N GLN A 41 3.41 8.25 -13.25
CA GLN A 41 2.83 7.92 -11.96
C GLN A 41 3.77 7.08 -11.10
N ALA A 42 4.37 6.01 -11.65
CA ALA A 42 5.28 5.16 -10.90
C ALA A 42 6.51 5.90 -10.35
N LYS A 43 6.95 6.97 -11.03
CA LYS A 43 8.09 7.82 -10.60
C LYS A 43 7.69 9.03 -9.73
N GLY A 44 6.39 9.27 -9.55
CA GLY A 44 5.87 10.46 -8.87
C GLY A 44 6.18 11.77 -9.59
N ASP A 45 6.37 11.74 -10.91
CA ASP A 45 6.77 12.92 -11.69
C ASP A 45 5.58 13.87 -11.93
N ILE A 46 4.35 13.37 -11.85
CA ILE A 46 3.14 14.18 -11.95
C ILE A 46 3.08 15.15 -10.76
N GLU A 47 3.32 14.68 -9.54
CA GLU A 47 3.30 15.46 -8.31
C GLU A 47 4.38 16.55 -8.35
N LYS A 48 5.57 16.23 -8.86
CA LYS A 48 6.65 17.22 -9.07
C LYS A 48 6.23 18.30 -10.06
N LEU A 49 5.61 17.92 -11.18
CA LEU A 49 5.17 18.86 -12.20
C LEU A 49 4.06 19.78 -11.67
N VAL A 50 3.07 19.22 -10.97
CA VAL A 50 1.99 19.98 -10.33
C VAL A 50 2.58 20.98 -9.33
N ARG A 51 3.50 20.55 -8.46
CA ARG A 51 4.14 21.45 -7.48
C ARG A 51 4.92 22.58 -8.16
N SER A 52 5.63 22.28 -9.25
CA SER A 52 6.39 23.28 -10.02
C SER A 52 5.47 24.32 -10.68
N LEU A 53 4.43 23.87 -11.39
CA LEU A 53 3.48 24.76 -12.08
C LEU A 53 2.66 25.61 -11.11
N SER A 54 2.31 25.05 -9.96
CA SER A 54 1.45 25.73 -9.01
C SER A 54 2.08 26.99 -8.41
N ARG A 55 3.42 27.09 -8.36
CA ARG A 55 4.15 28.28 -7.92
C ARG A 55 3.86 29.53 -8.76
N PHE A 56 3.29 29.38 -9.96
CA PHE A 56 2.97 30.48 -10.86
C PHE A 56 1.50 30.91 -10.81
N SER A 57 0.68 30.33 -9.92
CA SER A 57 -0.72 30.70 -9.74
C SER A 57 -0.95 31.13 -8.31
N GLU A 58 -1.24 32.41 -8.06
CA GLU A 58 -1.51 32.91 -6.71
C GLU A 58 -2.69 32.18 -6.05
N LYS A 59 -3.75 31.87 -6.79
CA LYS A 59 -4.91 31.10 -6.26
C LYS A 59 -4.52 29.66 -5.91
N THR A 60 -3.74 29.01 -6.77
CA THR A 60 -3.27 27.64 -6.51
C THR A 60 -2.23 27.63 -5.40
N LEU A 61 -1.37 28.63 -5.33
CA LEU A 61 -0.48 28.87 -4.20
C LEU A 61 -1.31 29.09 -2.93
N LEU A 62 -2.36 29.90 -2.89
CA LEU A 62 -3.20 30.08 -1.70
C LEU A 62 -3.84 28.77 -1.23
N ILE A 63 -4.32 27.95 -2.17
CA ILE A 63 -4.83 26.59 -1.92
C ILE A 63 -3.72 25.65 -1.41
N LEU A 64 -2.49 25.76 -1.93
CA LEU A 64 -1.34 24.91 -1.56
C LEU A 64 -0.48 25.44 -0.41
N SER A 65 -0.59 26.73 -0.07
CA SER A 65 0.19 27.47 0.95
C SER A 65 -0.60 27.70 2.24
N GLY A 66 -1.86 27.28 2.28
CA GLY A 66 -2.61 27.22 3.54
C GLY A 66 -3.00 28.57 4.14
N LYS A 67 -3.21 29.63 3.34
CA LYS A 67 -3.81 30.89 3.86
C LYS A 67 -5.31 30.78 4.18
N SER A 68 -5.92 29.63 3.93
CA SER A 68 -6.94 29.10 4.85
C SER A 68 -6.30 27.91 5.55
N GLU A 69 -6.23 27.92 6.88
CA GLU A 69 -5.90 26.72 7.64
C GLU A 69 -6.98 25.68 7.40
N VAL A 70 -6.79 24.88 6.36
CA VAL A 70 -7.39 23.57 6.26
C VAL A 70 -6.22 22.61 6.25
N ASN A 71 -5.76 22.23 7.44
CA ASN A 71 -4.97 21.03 7.65
C ASN A 71 -5.85 19.80 7.33
N ALA A 72 -6.19 19.62 6.06
CA ALA A 72 -6.88 18.43 5.59
C ALA A 72 -5.83 17.37 5.26
N SER A 73 -5.46 16.55 6.24
CA SER A 73 -4.86 15.26 5.97
C SER A 73 -5.97 14.28 5.59
N ALA A 74 -6.01 13.85 4.33
CA ALA A 74 -6.90 12.78 3.91
C ALA A 74 -6.19 11.44 4.10
N LYS A 75 -6.70 10.59 5.00
CA LYS A 75 -6.22 9.21 5.16
C LYS A 75 -7.21 8.22 4.57
N LYS A 76 -6.69 7.14 4.00
CA LYS A 76 -7.50 6.04 3.45
C LYS A 76 -7.94 5.10 4.57
N ILE A 77 -9.25 4.85 4.67
CA ILE A 77 -9.85 3.98 5.70
C ILE A 77 -10.39 2.65 5.13
N GLY A 78 -10.76 2.62 3.84
CA GLY A 78 -11.46 1.48 3.24
C GLY A 78 -10.66 0.18 3.28
N PRO A 79 -9.43 0.13 2.73
CA PRO A 79 -8.64 -1.09 2.75
C PRO A 79 -8.33 -1.59 4.17
N PRO A 80 -7.83 -0.75 5.11
CA PRO A 80 -7.64 -1.18 6.49
C PRO A 80 -8.89 -1.78 7.12
N LEU A 81 -10.07 -1.16 6.97
CA LEU A 81 -11.31 -1.66 7.59
C LEU A 81 -11.72 -3.05 7.07
N ILE A 82 -11.69 -3.25 5.75
CA ILE A 82 -12.10 -4.52 5.14
C ILE A 82 -11.12 -5.63 5.53
N PHE A 83 -9.82 -5.38 5.36
CA PHE A 83 -8.80 -6.39 5.64
C PHE A 83 -8.65 -6.64 7.14
N GLU A 84 -8.87 -5.66 8.01
CA GLU A 84 -8.93 -5.85 9.46
C GLU A 84 -10.05 -6.82 9.85
N ARG A 85 -11.22 -6.75 9.20
CA ARG A 85 -12.30 -7.70 9.41
C ARG A 85 -11.92 -9.09 8.91
N LEU A 86 -11.47 -9.21 7.65
CA LEU A 86 -11.05 -10.49 7.08
C LEU A 86 -9.96 -11.16 7.93
N TRP A 87 -8.98 -10.38 8.40
CA TRP A 87 -7.89 -10.86 9.22
C TRP A 87 -8.34 -11.45 10.58
N LYS A 88 -9.46 -10.96 11.12
CA LYS A 88 -10.10 -11.53 12.31
C LYS A 88 -10.96 -12.74 11.99
N GLU A 89 -11.83 -12.64 10.98
CA GLU A 89 -12.79 -13.70 10.60
C GLU A 89 -12.06 -14.95 10.10
N LEU A 90 -10.93 -14.78 9.42
CA LEU A 90 -10.06 -15.89 8.99
C LEU A 90 -9.19 -16.44 10.12
N GLY A 91 -9.29 -15.93 11.35
CA GLY A 91 -8.52 -16.45 12.49
C GLY A 91 -7.05 -16.06 12.53
N ILE A 92 -6.54 -15.35 11.51
CA ILE A 92 -5.11 -15.04 11.35
C ILE A 92 -4.58 -14.27 12.57
N ARG A 93 -5.32 -13.27 13.05
CA ARG A 93 -4.97 -12.56 14.28
C ARG A 93 -4.79 -13.50 15.46
N ARG A 94 -5.73 -14.42 15.65
CA ARG A 94 -5.77 -15.32 16.80
C ARG A 94 -4.60 -16.29 16.76
N VAL A 95 -4.37 -16.93 15.61
CA VAL A 95 -3.25 -17.86 15.40
C VAL A 95 -1.91 -17.17 15.70
N ILE A 96 -1.68 -15.99 15.12
CA ILE A 96 -0.43 -15.25 15.36
C ILE A 96 -0.29 -14.87 16.84
N LYS A 97 -1.34 -14.33 17.47
CA LYS A 97 -1.28 -13.94 18.89
C LYS A 97 -1.03 -15.12 19.81
N ASN A 98 -1.59 -16.29 19.52
CA ASN A 98 -1.35 -17.50 20.31
C ASN A 98 0.12 -17.94 20.24
N LEU A 99 0.76 -17.84 19.07
CA LEU A 99 2.19 -18.17 18.92
C LEU A 99 3.13 -17.13 19.55
N LEU A 100 2.63 -15.92 19.81
CA LEU A 100 3.37 -14.86 20.50
C LEU A 100 3.26 -14.97 22.03
N VAL A 101 2.40 -15.83 22.57
CA VAL A 101 2.27 -16.02 24.03
C VAL A 101 3.61 -16.46 24.62
N GLY A 102 4.04 -15.76 25.68
CA GLY A 102 5.32 -16.03 26.35
C GLY A 102 6.56 -15.45 25.63
N ARG A 103 6.41 -14.89 24.43
CA ARG A 103 7.48 -14.16 23.75
C ARG A 103 7.59 -12.74 24.33
N LYS A 104 8.82 -12.22 24.42
CA LYS A 104 9.13 -10.91 25.04
C LYS A 104 9.31 -9.80 24.00
N PHE A 105 8.40 -9.69 23.04
CA PHE A 105 8.42 -8.57 22.10
C PHE A 105 7.89 -7.30 22.78
N GLU A 106 8.59 -6.19 22.62
CA GLU A 106 8.22 -4.86 23.15
C GLU A 106 7.32 -4.06 22.19
N PHE A 107 6.77 -4.72 21.16
CA PHE A 107 5.90 -4.13 20.15
C PHE A 107 4.87 -5.15 19.67
N ASP A 108 3.79 -4.68 19.05
CA ASP A 108 2.76 -5.57 18.50
C ASP A 108 3.23 -6.22 17.18
N VAL A 109 3.77 -7.44 17.28
CA VAL A 109 4.25 -8.22 16.14
C VAL A 109 3.11 -8.56 15.18
N GLU A 110 1.91 -8.84 15.68
CA GLU A 110 0.76 -9.15 14.83
C GLU A 110 0.36 -7.94 13.99
N ARG A 111 0.43 -6.73 14.55
CA ARG A 111 0.22 -5.49 13.81
C ARG A 111 1.31 -5.20 12.80
N ALA A 112 2.56 -5.48 13.13
CA ALA A 112 3.66 -5.37 12.16
C ALA A 112 3.47 -6.32 10.97
N ILE A 113 3.09 -7.59 11.23
CA ILE A 113 2.81 -8.55 10.16
C ILE A 113 1.63 -8.07 9.30
N PHE A 114 0.50 -7.72 9.92
CA PHE A 114 -0.67 -7.24 9.19
C PHE A 114 -0.37 -6.04 8.31
N LEU A 115 0.37 -5.06 8.84
CA LEU A 115 0.75 -3.87 8.09
C LEU A 115 1.56 -4.25 6.84
N THR A 116 2.54 -5.14 6.98
CA THR A 116 3.34 -5.59 5.83
C THR A 116 2.54 -6.41 4.82
N VAL A 117 1.55 -7.20 5.27
CA VAL A 117 0.62 -7.91 4.37
C VAL A 117 -0.23 -6.93 3.59
N LEU A 118 -0.82 -5.93 4.27
CA LEU A 118 -1.63 -4.91 3.61
C LEU A 118 -0.81 -4.15 2.56
N HIS A 119 0.41 -3.75 2.89
CA HIS A 119 1.30 -3.11 1.93
C HIS A 119 1.60 -4.02 0.71
N ARG A 120 1.85 -5.31 0.93
CA ARG A 120 2.09 -6.29 -0.15
C ARG A 120 0.89 -6.52 -1.05
N LEU A 121 -0.33 -6.42 -0.53
CA LEU A 121 -1.56 -6.57 -1.32
C LEU A 121 -1.85 -5.36 -2.23
N PHE A 122 -1.47 -4.14 -1.82
CA PHE A 122 -1.83 -2.91 -2.53
C PHE A 122 -0.72 -2.28 -3.35
N VAL A 123 0.54 -2.41 -2.91
CA VAL A 123 1.69 -1.73 -3.52
C VAL A 123 2.84 -2.71 -3.83
N SER A 124 2.86 -3.88 -3.19
CA SER A 124 3.85 -4.94 -3.42
C SER A 124 5.31 -4.49 -3.24
N GLY A 125 5.57 -3.53 -2.34
CA GLY A 125 6.92 -3.01 -2.07
C GLY A 125 7.66 -3.72 -0.92
N SER A 126 8.88 -3.26 -0.63
CA SER A 126 9.71 -3.75 0.50
C SER A 126 9.19 -3.29 1.87
N ASP A 127 9.66 -3.91 2.96
CA ASP A 127 9.31 -3.48 4.33
C ASP A 127 9.74 -2.02 4.61
N ARG A 128 10.84 -1.57 3.99
CA ARG A 128 11.25 -0.16 4.03
C ARG A 128 10.24 0.76 3.37
N SER A 129 9.69 0.35 2.22
CA SER A 129 8.62 1.10 1.55
C SER A 129 7.32 1.10 2.39
N CYS A 130 7.05 -0.01 3.10
CA CYS A 130 5.91 -0.16 3.99
C CYS A 130 5.89 0.89 5.11
N ASP A 131 7.05 1.11 5.76
CA ASP A 131 7.22 2.08 6.84
C ASP A 131 6.83 3.51 6.41
N THR A 132 7.17 3.92 5.19
CA THR A 132 6.76 5.21 4.65
C THR A 132 5.31 5.23 4.15
N TRP A 133 4.82 4.12 3.63
CA TRP A 133 3.51 4.01 2.96
C TRP A 133 2.33 4.10 3.92
N HIS A 134 2.47 3.57 5.14
CA HIS A 134 1.34 3.47 6.07
C HIS A 134 0.81 4.83 6.55
N GLY A 135 1.60 5.90 6.44
CA GLY A 135 1.22 7.26 6.83
C GLY A 135 -0.05 7.78 6.13
N ASP A 136 -0.31 7.30 4.92
CA ASP A 136 -1.50 7.67 4.12
C ASP A 136 -2.77 6.89 4.51
N TYR A 137 -2.67 5.95 5.46
CA TYR A 137 -3.75 5.04 5.86
C TYR A 137 -4.10 5.21 7.34
N VAL A 138 -5.37 4.97 7.69
CA VAL A 138 -5.78 4.80 9.09
C VAL A 138 -5.78 3.31 9.40
N ILE A 139 -4.77 2.85 10.13
CA ILE A 139 -4.66 1.45 10.54
C ILE A 139 -4.51 1.43 12.06
N SER A 140 -5.43 0.75 12.76
CA SER A 140 -5.39 0.71 14.22
C SER A 140 -4.18 -0.07 14.73
N GLY A 141 -3.45 0.52 15.68
CA GLY A 141 -2.38 -0.15 16.42
C GLY A 141 -1.04 -0.24 15.68
N VAL A 142 -0.82 0.58 14.65
CA VAL A 142 0.47 0.62 13.93
C VAL A 142 1.27 1.90 14.18
N ASP A 143 0.71 2.90 14.84
CA ASP A 143 1.31 4.24 14.95
C ASP A 143 2.67 4.25 15.69
N GLU A 144 2.88 3.32 16.61
CA GLU A 144 4.13 3.16 17.36
C GLU A 144 5.14 2.22 16.68
N LEU A 145 4.74 1.59 15.56
CA LEU A 145 5.62 0.69 14.84
C LEU A 145 6.71 1.49 14.11
N LYS A 146 7.93 0.97 14.19
CA LYS A 146 9.10 1.52 13.52
C LYS A 146 9.61 0.49 12.52
N LEU A 147 10.36 0.94 11.52
CA LEU A 147 10.97 0.06 10.52
C LEU A 147 11.62 -1.22 11.09
N HIS A 148 12.38 -1.12 12.18
CA HIS A 148 13.03 -2.28 12.78
C HIS A 148 12.04 -3.28 13.42
N HIS A 149 10.85 -2.85 13.83
CA HIS A 149 9.78 -3.74 14.27
C HIS A 149 9.27 -4.59 13.09
N LEU A 150 9.18 -4.02 11.88
CA LEU A 150 8.79 -4.77 10.68
C LEU A 150 9.80 -5.87 10.37
N TYR A 151 11.10 -5.56 10.44
CA TYR A 151 12.15 -6.56 10.24
C TYR A 151 12.12 -7.66 11.31
N ARG A 152 11.95 -7.30 12.58
CA ARG A 152 11.82 -8.27 13.68
C ARG A 152 10.59 -9.16 13.51
N ALA A 153 9.49 -8.63 12.98
CA ALA A 153 8.30 -9.41 12.66
C ALA A 153 8.54 -10.40 11.52
N MET A 154 9.25 -10.00 10.46
CA MET A 154 9.62 -10.93 9.38
C MET A 154 10.64 -11.98 9.88
N ALA A 155 11.56 -11.60 10.77
CA ALA A 155 12.49 -12.52 11.40
C ALA A 155 11.75 -13.55 12.27
N PHE A 156 10.72 -13.14 13.01
CA PHE A 156 9.85 -14.07 13.74
C PHE A 156 9.17 -15.07 12.81
N LEU A 157 8.61 -14.62 11.67
CA LEU A 157 8.01 -15.54 10.70
C LEU A 157 9.02 -16.55 10.13
N GLY A 158 10.27 -16.12 9.93
CA GLY A 158 11.38 -16.94 9.44
C GLY A 158 12.15 -17.70 10.51
N GLU A 159 11.75 -17.63 11.79
CA GLU A 159 12.43 -18.34 12.88
C GLU A 159 12.25 -19.85 12.69
N GLU A 160 13.36 -20.57 12.55
CA GLU A 160 13.37 -22.03 12.41
C GLU A 160 12.77 -22.70 13.65
N ILE A 161 11.92 -23.71 13.43
CA ILE A 161 11.30 -24.47 14.52
C ILE A 161 12.10 -25.75 14.84
N PRO A 162 12.06 -26.28 16.07
CA PRO A 162 12.77 -27.52 16.39
C PRO A 162 12.29 -28.74 15.59
N ASP A 163 10.97 -28.82 15.32
CA ASP A 163 10.40 -29.89 14.51
C ASP A 163 10.59 -29.61 13.01
N GLN A 164 11.55 -30.32 12.41
CA GLN A 164 11.87 -30.21 10.99
C GLN A 164 11.24 -31.34 10.16
N LYS A 165 10.29 -32.10 10.72
CA LYS A 165 9.56 -33.13 9.98
C LYS A 165 8.81 -32.49 8.81
N ASP A 166 8.84 -33.13 7.64
CA ASP A 166 8.18 -32.68 6.40
C ASP A 166 8.70 -31.36 5.81
N LYS A 167 9.92 -30.93 6.20
CA LYS A 167 10.58 -29.78 5.56
C LYS A 167 10.80 -30.01 4.06
N THR A 168 10.79 -28.91 3.31
CA THR A 168 11.19 -28.95 1.90
C THR A 168 12.71 -29.18 1.78
N PRO A 169 13.22 -29.72 0.65
CA PRO A 169 14.66 -29.94 0.48
C PRO A 169 15.54 -28.68 0.56
N PHE A 170 14.97 -27.50 0.31
CA PHE A 170 15.72 -26.25 0.14
C PHE A 170 15.41 -25.19 1.20
N SER A 171 14.50 -25.45 2.13
CA SER A 171 14.14 -24.51 3.20
C SER A 171 13.79 -25.28 4.47
N PRO A 172 14.29 -24.86 5.64
CA PRO A 172 13.82 -25.38 6.92
C PRO A 172 12.33 -25.03 7.12
N ARG A 173 11.69 -25.76 8.03
CA ARG A 173 10.41 -25.31 8.61
C ARG A 173 10.67 -24.15 9.56
N CYS A 174 9.81 -23.15 9.47
CA CYS A 174 9.85 -21.93 10.25
C CYS A 174 8.49 -21.67 10.91
N THR A 175 8.43 -20.64 11.75
CA THR A 175 7.20 -20.22 12.42
C THR A 175 6.04 -19.96 11.44
N LYS A 176 6.32 -19.50 10.22
CA LYS A 176 5.29 -19.35 9.18
C LYS A 176 4.55 -20.66 8.88
N ASP A 177 5.24 -21.81 8.93
CA ASP A 177 4.64 -23.10 8.59
C ASP A 177 3.66 -23.53 9.69
N ILE A 178 4.01 -23.27 10.96
CA ILE A 178 3.09 -23.45 12.09
C ILE A 178 1.87 -22.54 11.99
N ILE A 179 2.02 -21.31 11.50
CA ILE A 179 0.88 -20.41 11.24
C ILE A 179 -0.03 -21.00 10.17
N GLU A 180 0.53 -21.46 9.04
CA GLU A 180 -0.21 -22.06 7.93
C GLU A 180 -0.97 -23.33 8.40
N GLU A 181 -0.32 -24.19 9.18
CA GLU A 181 -0.92 -25.40 9.75
C GLU A 181 -2.04 -25.10 10.74
N ASN A 182 -1.83 -24.16 11.67
CA ASN A 182 -2.86 -23.75 12.63
C ASN A 182 -4.08 -23.14 11.94
N LEU A 183 -3.86 -22.35 10.89
CA LEU A 183 -4.95 -21.83 10.05
C LEU A 183 -5.70 -22.97 9.35
N PHE A 184 -4.98 -23.96 8.81
CA PHE A 184 -5.62 -25.14 8.23
C PHE A 184 -6.49 -25.88 9.25
N PHE A 185 -5.97 -26.18 10.45
CA PHE A 185 -6.72 -26.90 11.46
C PHE A 185 -7.95 -26.13 11.97
N GLU A 186 -7.86 -24.81 12.07
CA GLU A 186 -8.99 -23.95 12.45
C GLU A 186 -10.14 -24.01 11.44
N HIS A 187 -9.82 -24.19 10.16
CA HIS A 187 -10.76 -24.08 9.04
C HIS A 187 -11.04 -25.39 8.31
N ARG A 188 -10.47 -26.52 8.78
CA ARG A 188 -10.57 -27.83 8.11
C ARG A 188 -12.01 -28.32 7.95
N ASP A 189 -12.92 -27.85 8.80
CA ASP A 189 -14.31 -28.27 8.86
C ASP A 189 -15.26 -27.31 8.12
N LEU A 190 -14.75 -26.34 7.34
CA LEU A 190 -15.54 -25.32 6.64
C LEU A 190 -16.67 -25.86 5.73
N PHE A 191 -16.57 -27.11 5.29
CA PHE A 191 -17.54 -27.74 4.38
C PHE A 191 -18.25 -28.95 4.97
N THR A 192 -18.07 -29.26 6.26
CA THR A 192 -18.66 -30.46 6.87
C THR A 192 -20.18 -30.36 7.06
N GLY A 193 -20.75 -29.16 6.96
CA GLY A 193 -22.19 -28.89 7.10
C GLY A 193 -22.97 -28.69 5.80
N LEU A 194 -22.38 -28.95 4.62
CA LEU A 194 -23.04 -28.80 3.30
C LEU A 194 -23.69 -30.09 2.78
N ALA A 195 -24.07 -31.01 3.68
CA ALA A 195 -24.78 -32.24 3.33
C ALA A 195 -26.30 -32.01 3.15
#